data_AF-A0A0S8G552-F1
#
_entry.id   AF-A0A0S8G552-F1
#
_cell.length_a   1.000
_cell.length_b   1.000
_cell.length_c   1.000
_cell.angle_alpha   90.00
_cell.angle_beta   90.00
_cell.angle_gamma   90.00
#
_symmetry.space_group_name_H-M   'P 1'
#
loop_
_entity.id
_entity.type
_entity.pdbx_description
1 polymer ?
#
loop_
_entity_poly.entity_id
_entity_poly.type
_entity_poly.pdbx_seq_one_letter_code
_entity_poly.pdbx_strand_id
1 'polypeptide(L)' 'MLELDLALQQILDRRYARLSEAERELLEQLLTVPDWELLGYLHGDSEPRDEEVRRLVRKIR' A
#
# COMPACT_ATOMS: atom_id res chain seq x y z
N MET A 1 13.41 0.62 4.20
CA MET A 1 14.16 1.84 3.78
C MET A 1 13.46 3.04 4.43
N LEU A 2 14.18 3.97 5.08
CA LEU A 2 13.55 4.93 6.01
C LEU A 2 12.41 5.79 5.41
N GLU A 3 12.51 6.19 4.14
CA GLU A 3 11.44 6.92 3.44
C GLU A 3 10.17 6.08 3.24
N LEU A 4 10.32 4.81 2.84
CA LEU A 4 9.21 3.88 2.68
C LEU A 4 8.53 3.62 4.04
N ASP A 5 9.33 3.39 5.08
CA ASP A 5 8.85 3.15 6.44
C ASP A 5 8.02 4.33 6.96
N LEU A 6 8.48 5.57 6.74
CA LEU A 6 7.75 6.80 7.12
C LEU A 6 6.47 7.01 6.32
N ALA A 7 6.51 6.73 5.02
CA ALA A 7 5.34 6.83 4.14
C ALA A 7 4.29 5.79 4.52
N LEU A 8 4.70 4.53 4.67
CA LEU A 8 3.84 3.43 5.10
C LEU A 8 3.27 3.67 6.49
N GLN A 9 4.06 4.10 7.48
CA GLN A 9 3.54 4.38 8.82
C GLN A 9 2.43 5.42 8.81
N GLN A 10 2.59 6.54 8.11
CA GLN A 10 1.55 7.58 8.06
C GLN A 10 0.28 7.09 7.36
N ILE A 11 0.45 6.29 6.31
CA ILE A 11 -0.64 5.72 5.55
C ILE A 11 -1.39 4.69 6.40
N LEU A 12 -0.67 3.77 7.04
CA LEU A 12 -1.23 2.75 7.90
C LEU A 12 -1.94 3.38 9.09
N ASP A 13 -1.31 4.31 9.79
CA ASP A 13 -1.91 4.95 10.97
C ASP A 13 -3.25 5.64 10.65
N ARG A 14 -3.34 6.33 9.50
CA ARG A 14 -4.54 7.09 9.11
C ARG A 14 -5.58 6.30 8.32
N ARG A 15 -5.17 5.28 7.59
CA ARG A 15 -6.04 4.54 6.65
C ARG A 15 -6.28 3.10 7.07
N TYR A 16 -5.35 2.44 7.76
CA TYR A 16 -5.52 1.05 8.21
C TYR A 16 -6.69 0.86 9.19
N ALA A 17 -6.99 1.89 9.99
CA ALA A 17 -8.18 1.89 10.85
C ALA A 17 -9.51 2.00 10.07
N ARG A 18 -9.46 2.43 8.81
CA ARG A 18 -10.63 2.58 7.91
C ARG A 18 -10.71 1.48 6.85
N LEU A 19 -9.72 0.58 6.78
CA LEU A 19 -9.73 -0.56 5.86
C LEU A 19 -10.69 -1.63 6.37
N SER A 20 -11.43 -2.24 5.44
CA SER A 20 -12.17 -3.47 5.74
C SER A 20 -11.22 -4.66 5.86
N GLU A 21 -11.72 -5.78 6.37
CA GLU A 21 -10.94 -7.02 6.53
C GLU A 21 -10.32 -7.49 5.20
N ALA A 22 -11.10 -7.49 4.11
CA ALA A 22 -10.61 -7.83 2.77
C ALA A 22 -9.51 -6.87 2.27
N GLU A 23 -9.61 -5.57 2.60
CA GLU A 23 -8.60 -4.59 2.23
C GLU A 23 -7.31 -4.76 3.05
N ARG A 24 -7.41 -5.25 4.29
CA ARG A 24 -6.24 -5.59 5.12
C ARG A 24 -5.51 -6.80 4.58
N GLU A 25 -6.20 -7.84 4.15
CA GLU A 25 -5.58 -9.00 3.51
C GLU A 25 -4.83 -8.61 2.23
N LEU A 26 -5.43 -7.73 1.41
CA LEU A 26 -4.77 -7.19 0.21
C LEU A 26 -3.54 -6.36 0.56
N LEU A 27 -3.59 -5.59 1.65
CA LEU A 27 -2.44 -4.83 2.13
C LEU A 27 -1.33 -5.76 2.64
N GLU A 28 -1.66 -6.83 3.37
CA GLU A 28 -0.66 -7.81 3.82
C GLU A 28 0.03 -8.49 2.62
N GLN A 29 -0.73 -8.79 1.57
CA GLN A 29 -0.16 -9.28 0.31
C GLN A 29 0.75 -8.23 -0.34
N LEU A 30 0.34 -6.96 -0.33
CA LEU A 30 1.16 -5.84 -0.82
C LEU A 30 2.44 -5.68 0.02
N LEU A 31 2.39 -5.84 1.34
CA LEU A 31 3.56 -5.79 2.22
C LEU A 31 4.52 -6.97 2.02
N THR A 32 4.12 -7.98 1.23
CA THR A 32 4.97 -9.10 0.85
C THR A 32 5.78 -8.81 -0.42
N VAL A 33 5.42 -7.78 -1.20
CA VAL A 33 6.20 -7.38 -2.39
C VAL A 33 7.46 -6.60 -1.98
N PRO A 34 8.48 -6.50 -2.85
CA PRO A 34 9.71 -5.81 -2.53
C PRO A 34 9.50 -4.32 -2.23
N ASP A 35 10.27 -3.77 -1.28
CA ASP A 35 10.25 -2.35 -0.89
C ASP A 35 10.27 -1.39 -2.09
N TRP A 36 11.10 -1.67 -3.10
CA TRP A 36 11.24 -0.82 -4.30
C TRP A 36 9.96 -0.80 -5.16
N GLU A 37 9.23 -1.91 -5.19
CA GLU A 37 7.98 -2.06 -5.93
C GLU A 37 6.83 -1.34 -5.21
N LEU A 38 6.78 -1.51 -3.88
CA LEU A 38 5.91 -0.76 -2.97
C LEU A 38 6.11 0.76 -3.09
N LEU A 39 7.37 1.21 -3.12
CA LEU A 39 7.71 2.62 -3.29
C LEU A 39 7.22 3.14 -4.65
N GLY A 40 7.40 2.35 -5.72
CA GLY A 40 6.87 2.64 -7.04
C GLY A 40 5.34 2.76 -7.06
N TYR A 41 4.63 1.88 -6.34
CA TYR A 41 3.18 1.96 -6.19
C TYR A 41 2.71 3.21 -5.44
N LEU A 42 3.43 3.60 -4.38
CA LEU A 42 3.12 4.79 -3.60
C LEU A 42 3.40 6.09 -4.40
N HIS A 43 4.50 6.13 -5.16
CA HIS A 43 4.84 7.25 -6.03
C HIS A 43 3.96 7.31 -7.30
N GLY A 44 3.34 6.20 -7.69
CA GLY A 44 2.58 6.08 -8.94
C GLY A 44 3.45 5.84 -10.16
N ASP A 45 4.73 5.51 -9.98
CA ASP A 45 5.65 5.07 -11.04
C ASP A 45 5.37 3.62 -11.46
N SER A 46 4.71 2.84 -10.61
CA SER A 46 4.23 1.50 -10.92
C SER A 46 2.76 1.37 -10.53
N GLU A 47 2.01 0.49 -11.20
CA GLU A 47 0.64 0.15 -10.83
C GLU A 47 0.53 -1.35 -10.57
N PRO A 48 -0.14 -1.77 -9.47
CA PRO A 48 -0.42 -3.18 -9.23
C PRO A 48 -1.21 -3.77 -10.40
N ARG A 49 -0.93 -5.03 -10.71
CA ARG A 49 -1.68 -5.80 -11.72
C ARG A 49 -3.08 -6.16 -11.23
N ASP A 50 -3.21 -6.39 -9.92
CA ASP A 50 -4.51 -6.65 -9.30
C ASP A 50 -5.31 -5.35 -9.17
N GLU A 51 -6.50 -5.36 -9.77
CA GLU A 51 -7.45 -4.23 -9.74
C GLU A 51 -7.83 -3.85 -8.31
N GLU A 52 -7.95 -4.85 -7.43
CA GLU A 52 -8.28 -4.63 -6.01
C GLU A 52 -7.13 -3.96 -5.25
N VAL A 53 -5.90 -4.44 -5.47
CA VAL A 53 -4.69 -3.84 -4.89
C VAL A 53 -4.49 -2.43 -5.44
N ARG A 54 -4.76 -2.21 -6.72
CA ARG A 54 -4.70 -0.88 -7.34
C ARG A 54 -5.72 0.09 -6.73
N ARG A 55 -6.95 -0.36 -6.48
CA ARG A 55 -7.97 0.42 -5.76
C ARG A 55 -7.52 0.73 -4.33
N LEU A 56 -6.94 -0.24 -3.63
CA LEU A 56 -6.38 -0.05 -2.30
C LEU A 56 -5.26 0.99 -2.31
N VAL A 57 -4.25 0.85 -3.18
CA VAL A 57 -3.12 1.79 -3.33
C VAL A 57 -3.62 3.21 -3.60
N ARG A 58 -4.63 3.38 -4.47
CA ARG A 58 -5.26 4.68 -4.74
C ARG A 58 -6.06 5.25 -3.56
N LYS A 59 -6.59 4.40 -2.68
CA LYS A 59 -7.36 4.79 -1.49
C LYS A 59 -6.45 5.22 -0.33
N ILE A 60 -5.26 4.63 -0.27
CA ILE A 60 -4.29 4.86 0.81
C ILE A 60 -3.28 5.98 0.49
N ARG A 61 -3.01 6.23 -0.80
CA ARG A 61 -2.34 7.44 -1.31
C ARG A 61 -3.20 8.69 -1.07
#